data_AF-A0A183UMS4-F1
#
_entry.id   AF-A0A183UMS4-F1
#
_cell.length_a   1.000
_cell.length_b   1.000
_cell.length_c   1.000
_cell.angle_alpha   90.00
_cell.angle_beta   90.00
_cell.angle_gamma   90.00
#
_symmetry.space_group_name_H-M   'P 1'
#
loop_
_entity.id
_entity.type
_entity.pdbx_description
1 polymer ?
#
loop_
_entity_poly.entity_id
_entity_poly.type
_entity_poly.pdbx_seq_one_letter_code
_entity_poly.pdbx_strand_id
1 'polypeptide(L)'
;MKKGDPENLSNYRPITLLSQIYKTFSRVVLNRITKDLDMMSREQAGFRRGYSTVDHTHAVRQLVEKCNEFQIPLCLAFVDYKKAFDSEERNAVLNALDKCGVNPQLR
;
A
#
# COMPACT_ATOMS: atom_id res chain seq x y z
N MET A 1 -4.11 -8.60 -13.98
CA MET A 1 -5.13 -8.30 -15.00
C MET A 1 -6.47 -8.62 -14.40
N LYS A 2 -7.49 -7.78 -14.62
CA LYS A 2 -8.84 -8.11 -14.12
C LYS A 2 -9.41 -9.26 -14.95
N LYS A 3 -10.12 -10.18 -14.30
CA LYS A 3 -10.89 -11.23 -14.98
C LYS A 3 -12.09 -10.52 -15.64
N GLY A 4 -12.02 -10.27 -16.94
CA GLY A 4 -13.01 -9.48 -17.68
C GLY A 4 -12.72 -9.51 -19.19
N ASP A 5 -13.52 -8.79 -19.97
CA ASP A 5 -13.40 -8.69 -21.43
C ASP A 5 -11.97 -8.24 -21.86
N PRO A 6 -11.25 -9.05 -22.68
CA PRO A 6 -9.93 -8.70 -23.19
C PRO A 6 -9.90 -7.45 -24.06
N GLU A 7 -11.01 -7.06 -24.67
CA GLU A 7 -11.05 -5.86 -25.54
C GLU A 7 -11.17 -4.57 -24.73
N ASN A 8 -11.56 -4.67 -23.45
CA ASN A 8 -11.72 -3.51 -22.60
C ASN A 8 -10.37 -3.09 -21.98
N LEU A 9 -9.80 -2.01 -22.50
CA LEU A 9 -8.54 -1.40 -22.04
C LEU A 9 -8.51 -1.11 -20.53
N SER A 10 -9.65 -0.88 -19.88
CA SER A 10 -9.70 -0.63 -18.43
C SER A 10 -9.41 -1.86 -17.56
N ASN A 11 -9.37 -3.07 -18.14
CA ASN A 11 -9.01 -4.32 -17.47
C ASN A 11 -7.49 -4.53 -17.34
N TYR A 12 -6.71 -3.76 -18.11
CA TYR A 12 -5.26 -3.78 -18.07
C TYR A 12 -4.73 -2.78 -17.04
N ARG A 13 -3.63 -3.16 -16.39
CA ARG A 13 -2.85 -2.25 -15.55
C ARG A 13 -1.66 -1.78 -16.40
N PRO A 14 -1.58 -0.49 -16.75
CA PRO A 14 -0.42 0.01 -17.49
C PRO A 14 0.84 -0.15 -16.64
N ILE A 15 1.95 -0.53 -17.29
CA ILE A 15 3.26 -0.60 -16.66
C ILE A 15 4.16 0.40 -17.37
N THR A 16 4.64 1.40 -16.64
CA THR A 16 5.59 2.37 -17.17
C THR A 16 7.01 1.82 -17.03
N LEU A 17 7.69 1.65 -18.15
CA LEU A 17 9.11 1.25 -18.17
C LEU A 17 10.00 2.48 -17.96
N LEU A 18 10.50 2.62 -16.73
CA LEU A 18 11.44 3.67 -16.36
C LEU A 18 12.87 3.33 -16.78
N SER A 19 13.67 4.36 -17.08
CA SER A 19 15.10 4.21 -17.38
C SER A 19 15.86 3.61 -16.19
N GLN A 20 16.98 2.93 -16.46
CA GLN A 20 17.78 2.31 -15.39
C GLN A 20 18.35 3.36 -14.43
N ILE A 21 18.79 4.50 -14.95
CA ILE A 21 19.28 5.63 -14.15
C ILE A 21 18.19 6.10 -13.19
N TYR A 22 16.96 6.28 -13.68
CA TYR A 22 15.84 6.71 -12.86
C TYR A 22 15.53 5.70 -11.75
N LYS A 23 15.47 4.39 -12.07
CA LYS A 23 15.24 3.33 -11.07
C LYS A 23 16.30 3.33 -9.97
N THR A 24 17.58 3.45 -10.34
CA THR A 24 18.69 3.52 -9.40
C THR A 24 18.57 4.76 -8.51
N PHE A 25 18.28 5.92 -9.10
CA PHE A 25 18.08 7.15 -8.35
C PHE A 25 16.90 7.04 -7.36
N SER A 26 15.73 6.57 -7.81
CA SER A 26 14.57 6.35 -6.95
C SER A 26 14.84 5.38 -5.81
N ARG A 27 15.66 4.34 -6.04
CA ARG A 27 16.11 3.41 -4.99
C ARG A 27 16.95 4.11 -3.92
N VAL A 28 17.85 5.02 -4.32
CA VAL A 28 18.66 5.82 -3.40
C VAL A 28 17.77 6.73 -2.55
N VAL A 29 16.82 7.44 -3.18
CA VAL A 29 15.85 8.30 -2.47
C VAL A 29 15.03 7.47 -1.49
N LEU A 30 14.46 6.35 -1.93
CA LEU A 30 13.67 5.44 -1.09
C LEU A 30 14.46 5.00 0.15
N ASN A 31 15.71 4.56 -0.02
CA ASN A 31 16.55 4.12 1.09
C ASN A 31 16.83 5.23 2.11
N ARG A 32 16.89 6.50 1.67
CA ARG A 32 17.11 7.65 2.56
C ARG A 32 15.85 7.96 3.37
N ILE A 33 14.69 8.03 2.69
CA ILE A 33 13.42 8.37 3.36
C ILE A 33 12.84 7.22 4.19
N THR A 34 13.19 5.96 3.89
CA THR A 34 12.64 4.79 4.60
C THR A 34 12.91 4.85 6.12
N LYS A 35 14.02 5.48 6.53
CA LYS A 35 14.33 5.66 7.95
C LYS A 35 13.35 6.59 8.66
N ASP A 36 12.85 7.59 7.95
CA ASP A 36 11.91 8.58 8.48
C ASP A 36 10.46 8.06 8.41
N LEU A 37 10.18 7.10 7.51
CA LEU A 37 8.85 6.52 7.31
C LEU A 37 8.43 5.47 8.36
N ASP A 38 9.25 5.19 9.39
CA ASP A 38 8.92 4.16 10.39
C ASP A 38 7.74 4.55 11.32
N MET A 39 7.21 5.77 11.17
CA MET A 39 5.96 6.22 11.77
C MET A 39 4.68 5.56 11.18
N MET A 40 4.79 4.72 10.16
CA MET A 40 3.63 3.99 9.64
C MET A 40 3.01 3.05 10.68
N SER A 41 1.67 3.00 10.71
CA SER A 41 0.93 2.18 11.67
C SER A 41 1.31 0.69 11.55
N ARG A 42 1.13 -0.06 12.64
CA ARG A 42 1.52 -1.48 12.71
C ARG A 42 0.70 -2.34 11.75
N GLU A 43 -0.50 -1.89 11.43
CA GLU A 43 -1.47 -2.52 10.55
C GLU A 43 -1.10 -2.37 9.07
N GLN A 44 -0.12 -1.53 8.72
CA GLN A 44 0.39 -1.40 7.36
C GLN A 44 1.48 -2.43 7.08
N ALA A 45 1.10 -3.57 6.48
CA ALA A 45 2.08 -4.53 5.94
C ALA A 45 2.54 -4.23 4.51
N GLY A 46 1.73 -3.50 3.74
CA GLY A 46 2.04 -3.22 2.34
C GLY A 46 3.33 -2.41 2.19
N PHE A 47 4.24 -2.86 1.32
CA PHE A 47 5.50 -2.17 1.00
C PHE A 47 6.42 -1.89 2.19
N ARG A 48 6.22 -2.58 3.33
CA ARG A 48 7.02 -2.42 4.54
C ARG A 48 7.96 -3.62 4.73
N ARG A 49 9.24 -3.35 4.97
CA ARG A 49 10.24 -4.41 5.19
C ARG A 49 9.94 -5.16 6.47
N GLY A 50 9.94 -6.50 6.40
CA GLY A 50 9.74 -7.37 7.56
C GLY A 50 8.28 -7.62 7.93
N TYR A 51 7.32 -7.11 7.14
CA TYR A 51 5.89 -7.34 7.34
C TYR A 51 5.33 -8.23 6.23
N SER A 52 4.29 -8.99 6.56
CA SER A 52 3.63 -9.90 5.63
C SER A 52 2.10 -9.75 5.70
N THR A 53 1.43 -10.07 4.60
CA THR A 53 -0.03 -10.21 4.56
C THR A 53 -0.50 -11.47 5.30
N VAL A 54 0.40 -12.40 5.60
CA VAL A 54 0.11 -13.63 6.34
C VAL A 54 -0.39 -13.31 7.75
N ASP A 55 0.27 -12.39 8.46
CA ASP A 55 -0.11 -12.01 9.83
C ASP A 55 -1.51 -11.39 9.87
N HIS A 56 -1.81 -10.52 8.91
CA HIS A 56 -3.13 -9.90 8.75
C HIS A 56 -4.22 -10.93 8.42
N THR A 57 -3.92 -11.87 7.51
CA THR A 57 -4.86 -12.94 7.16
C THR A 57 -5.14 -13.83 8.36
N HIS A 58 -4.11 -14.14 9.15
CA HIS A 58 -4.22 -14.93 10.36
C HIS A 58 -5.07 -14.21 11.42
N ALA A 59 -4.84 -12.91 11.64
CA ALA A 59 -5.63 -12.11 12.58
C ALA A 59 -7.11 -12.06 12.19
N VAL A 60 -7.44 -11.82 10.91
CA VAL A 60 -8.82 -11.84 10.42
C VAL A 60 -9.46 -13.21 10.62
N ARG A 61 -8.72 -14.30 10.35
CA ARG A 61 -9.22 -15.66 10.57
C ARG A 61 -9.53 -15.92 12.05
N GLN A 62 -8.63 -15.57 12.96
CA GLN A 62 -8.87 -15.72 14.39
C GLN A 62 -10.10 -14.92 14.85
N LEU A 63 -10.28 -13.69 14.34
CA LEU A 63 -11.44 -12.87 14.66
C LEU A 63 -12.75 -13.55 14.23
N VAL A 64 -12.79 -14.10 13.01
CA VAL A 64 -13.96 -14.83 12.51
C VAL A 64 -14.24 -16.07 13.36
N GLU A 65 -13.22 -16.86 13.68
CA GLU A 65 -13.36 -18.07 14.49
C GLU A 65 -13.89 -17.73 15.89
N LYS A 66 -13.38 -16.68 16.54
CA LYS A 66 -13.82 -16.23 17.87
C LYS A 66 -15.23 -15.67 17.87
N CYS A 67 -15.59 -14.82 16.90
CA CYS A 67 -16.95 -14.31 16.81
C CYS A 67 -17.96 -15.45 16.62
N ASN A 68 -17.61 -16.48 15.84
CA ASN A 68 -18.45 -17.66 15.67
C ASN A 68 -18.55 -18.48 16.97
N GLU A 69 -17.45 -18.69 17.70
CA GLU A 69 -17.43 -19.41 18.99
C GLU A 69 -18.38 -18.78 20.02
N PHE A 70 -18.38 -17.45 20.13
CA PHE A 70 -19.18 -16.71 21.11
C PHE A 70 -20.53 -16.23 20.58
N GLN A 71 -20.93 -16.63 19.36
CA GLN A 71 -22.17 -16.20 18.70
C GLN A 71 -22.31 -14.67 18.63
N ILE A 72 -21.19 -13.97 18.44
CA ILE A 72 -21.15 -12.52 18.28
C ILE A 72 -21.31 -12.20 16.78
N PRO A 73 -22.29 -11.37 16.39
CA PRO A 73 -22.42 -10.95 14.99
C PRO A 73 -21.19 -10.17 14.54
N LEU A 74 -20.55 -10.62 13.45
CA LEU A 74 -19.37 -9.99 12.85
C LEU A 74 -19.70 -9.48 11.45
N CYS A 75 -19.30 -8.24 11.16
CA CYS A 75 -19.31 -7.67 9.82
C CYS A 75 -17.88 -7.27 9.43
N LEU A 76 -17.43 -7.71 8.25
CA LEU A 76 -16.13 -7.36 7.69
C LEU A 76 -16.33 -6.50 6.44
N ALA A 77 -15.69 -5.32 6.41
CA ALA A 77 -15.70 -4.42 5.26
C ALA A 77 -14.32 -4.41 4.59
N PHE A 78 -14.28 -4.72 3.30
CA PHE A 78 -13.07 -4.68 2.49
C PHE A 78 -13.15 -3.49 1.53
N VAL A 79 -12.15 -2.62 1.58
CA VAL A 79 -12.07 -1.40 0.76
C VAL A 79 -10.89 -1.52 -0.21
N ASP A 80 -11.15 -1.31 -1.50
CA ASP A 80 -10.13 -1.29 -2.54
C ASP A 80 -10.26 -0.01 -3.39
N TYR A 81 -9.13 0.64 -3.68
CA TYR A 81 -9.10 1.88 -4.45
C TYR A 81 -8.95 1.58 -5.95
N LYS A 82 -9.87 2.12 -6.76
CA LYS A 82 -9.80 2.02 -8.21
C LYS A 82 -8.64 2.86 -8.73
N LYS A 83 -7.62 2.20 -9.30
CA LYS A 83 -6.45 2.83 -9.92
C LYS A 83 -5.69 3.80 -8.98
N ALA A 84 -5.46 3.39 -7.73
CA ALA A 84 -4.81 4.20 -6.69
C ALA A 84 -3.67 5.10 -7.22
N PHE A 85 -2.64 4.50 -7.83
CA PHE A 85 -1.48 5.25 -8.36
C PHE A 85 -1.79 6.24 -9.50
N ASP A 86 -2.85 6.00 -10.28
CA ASP A 86 -3.27 6.93 -11.34
C ASP A 86 -4.14 8.08 -10.79
N SER A 87 -4.70 7.91 -9.58
CA SER A 87 -5.61 8.86 -8.93
C SER A 87 -4.97 9.73 -7.85
N GLU A 88 -3.69 9.51 -7.50
CA GLU A 88 -3.03 10.26 -6.44
C GLU A 88 -2.76 11.73 -6.83
N GLU A 89 -3.10 12.65 -5.93
CA GLU A 89 -2.72 14.07 -6.07
C GLU A 89 -1.29 14.29 -5.54
N ARG A 90 -0.45 14.95 -6.34
CA ARG A 90 0.96 15.19 -5.97
C ARG A 90 1.12 15.96 -4.66
N ASN A 91 0.26 16.95 -4.39
CA ASN A 91 0.31 17.71 -3.13
C ASN A 91 -0.08 16.84 -1.93
N ALA A 92 -1.01 15.90 -2.11
CA ALA A 92 -1.39 14.97 -1.03
C ALA A 92 -0.20 14.09 -0.63
N VAL A 93 0.57 13.61 -1.60
CA VAL A 93 1.80 12.84 -1.35
C VAL A 93 2.86 13.67 -0.61
N LEU A 94 3.11 14.91 -1.06
CA LEU A 94 4.06 15.80 -0.39
C LEU A 94 3.63 16.09 1.06
N ASN A 95 2.36 16.44 1.26
CA ASN A 95 1.79 16.67 2.59
C ASN A 95 1.88 15.42 3.49
N ALA A 96 1.78 14.22 2.92
CA ALA A 96 1.95 12.97 3.67
C ALA A 96 3.41 12.78 4.11
N LEU A 97 4.38 13.04 3.23
CA LEU A 97 5.81 12.98 3.55
C LEU A 97 6.17 13.99 4.66
N ASP A 98 5.58 15.18 4.63
CA ASP A 98 5.72 16.20 5.65
C ASP A 98 5.22 15.71 7.02
N LYS A 99 4.03 15.10 7.06
CA LYS A 99 3.44 14.52 8.28
C LYS A 99 4.25 13.36 8.83
N CYS A 100 4.90 12.58 7.97
CA CYS A 100 5.81 11.50 8.37
C CYS A 100 7.18 12.01 8.83
N GLY A 101 7.45 13.32 8.81
CA GLY A 101 8.71 13.88 9.27
C GLY A 101 9.88 13.69 8.32
N VAL A 102 9.62 13.36 7.04
CA VAL A 102 10.67 13.19 6.03
C VAL A 102 11.39 14.52 5.83
N ASN A 103 12.73 14.50 5.83
CA ASN A 103 13.55 15.69 5.66
C ASN A 103 13.17 16.48 4.39
N PRO A 104 12.87 17.80 4.46
CA PRO A 104 12.54 18.64 3.30
C PRO A 104 13.53 18.58 2.14
N GLN A 105 14.81 18.32 2.40
CA GLN A 105 15.86 18.21 1.38
C GLN A 105 15.83 16.89 0.60
N LEU A 106 15.05 15.91 1.07
CA LEU A 106 14.87 14.60 0.45
C LEU A 106 13.49 14.44 -0.21
N ARG A 107 12.66 15.49 -0.19
CA ARG A 107 11.34 15.55 -0.84
C ARG A 107 11.46 15.94 -2.31
#